data_AF-A0A7V9HXI3-F1
#
_entry.id   AF-A0A7V9HXI3-F1
#
_cell.length_a   1.000
_cell.length_b   1.000
_cell.length_c   1.000
_cell.angle_alpha   90.00
_cell.angle_beta   90.00
_cell.angle_gamma   90.00
#
_symmetry.space_group_name_H-M   'P 1'
#
loop_
_entity.id
_entity.type
_entity.pdbx_description
1 polymer ?
#
loop_
_entity_poly.entity_id
_entity_poly.type
_entity_poly.pdbx_seq_one_letter_code
_entity_poly.pdbx_strand_id
1 'polypeptide(L)'
;MMRSVARFLFVLTLVTVTGGCGGKAHHVVAVRAFAYPEGPGLSAAGRSSGADLDLDRVRAWMPDPLPKNPRQRCNFGAMVEIEFDDGGSVDYGPCRRPASIERLRLKMIKEFRERQPVGSHG
;
A
#
# COMPACT_ATOMS: atom_id res chain seq x y z
N MET A 1 55.68 33.74 -33.79
CA MET A 1 54.20 33.72 -33.69
C MET A 1 53.78 32.47 -32.94
N MET A 2 53.60 32.59 -31.62
CA MET A 2 53.17 31.52 -30.73
C MET A 2 51.64 31.50 -30.66
N ARG A 3 51.00 30.34 -30.81
CA ARG A 3 49.57 30.17 -30.49
C ARG A 3 49.41 29.06 -29.47
N SER A 4 48.79 29.46 -28.36
CA SER A 4 48.68 28.75 -27.09
C SER A 4 47.87 27.47 -27.16
N VAL A 5 48.35 26.49 -26.40
CA VAL A 5 47.73 25.21 -26.09
C VAL A 5 46.72 25.43 -24.97
N ALA A 6 45.42 25.40 -25.27
CA ALA A 6 44.37 25.38 -24.26
C ALA A 6 43.93 23.92 -24.04
N ARG A 7 44.59 23.21 -23.13
CA ARG A 7 44.17 21.89 -22.64
C ARG A 7 42.99 22.07 -21.69
N PHE A 8 41.78 21.83 -22.19
CA PHE A 8 40.57 21.69 -21.40
C PHE A 8 40.66 20.41 -20.55
N LEU A 9 40.98 20.57 -19.27
CA LEU A 9 40.91 19.52 -18.27
C LEU A 9 39.45 19.28 -17.92
N PHE A 10 38.86 18.25 -18.53
CA PHE A 10 37.52 17.76 -18.24
C PHE A 10 37.58 16.97 -16.91
N VAL A 11 37.25 17.63 -15.80
CA VAL A 11 37.16 16.99 -14.49
C VAL A 11 35.84 16.20 -14.42
N LEU A 12 35.94 14.89 -14.57
CA LEU A 12 34.82 13.95 -14.51
C LEU A 12 34.61 13.55 -13.04
N THR A 13 33.78 14.30 -12.31
CA THR A 13 33.35 13.94 -10.96
C THR A 13 32.31 12.81 -11.04
N LEU A 14 32.76 11.57 -10.87
CA LEU A 14 31.90 10.41 -10.63
C LEU A 14 31.24 10.56 -9.24
N VAL A 15 29.99 10.99 -9.20
CA VAL A 15 29.15 10.88 -8.00
C VAL A 15 28.59 9.47 -7.97
N THR A 16 29.23 8.58 -7.22
CA THR A 16 28.70 7.24 -6.91
C THR A 16 27.50 7.37 -5.98
N VAL A 17 26.29 7.25 -6.52
CA VAL A 17 25.06 7.12 -5.74
C VAL A 17 25.02 5.70 -5.17
N THR A 18 25.57 5.49 -3.98
CA THR A 18 25.38 4.26 -3.20
C THR A 18 24.00 4.30 -2.51
N GLY A 19 22.94 4.28 -3.32
CA GLY A 19 21.55 4.21 -2.85
C GLY A 19 21.11 2.78 -2.57
N GLY A 20 21.73 2.12 -1.59
CA GLY A 20 21.26 0.82 -1.10
C GLY A 20 19.98 0.97 -0.29
N CYS A 21 18.81 0.92 -0.95
CA CYS A 21 17.52 0.81 -0.26
C CYS A 21 17.35 -0.59 0.35
N GLY A 22 18.07 -0.86 1.43
CA GLY A 22 17.78 -1.97 2.34
C GLY A 22 16.57 -1.61 3.20
N GLY A 23 15.39 -1.57 2.60
CA GLY A 23 14.14 -1.42 3.34
C GLY A 23 13.95 -2.65 4.23
N LYS A 24 13.68 -2.45 5.51
CA LYS A 24 13.21 -3.54 6.38
C LYS A 24 11.93 -4.09 5.74
N ALA A 25 11.86 -5.41 5.57
CA ALA A 25 10.62 -6.04 5.15
C ALA A 25 9.62 -5.88 6.29
N HIS A 26 8.67 -4.96 6.14
CA HIS A 26 7.58 -4.81 7.11
C HIS A 26 6.62 -5.98 6.93
N HIS A 27 6.29 -6.68 8.01
CA HIS A 27 5.34 -7.77 7.94
C HIS A 27 3.93 -7.23 8.13
N VAL A 28 3.07 -7.40 7.12
CA VAL A 28 1.65 -7.03 7.25
C VAL A 28 1.00 -7.91 8.33
N VAL A 29 0.27 -7.28 9.25
CA VAL A 29 -0.48 -7.95 10.34
C VAL A 29 -1.99 -7.73 10.23
N ALA A 30 -2.43 -6.67 9.56
CA ALA A 30 -3.84 -6.43 9.27
C ALA A 30 -4.03 -5.62 7.99
N VAL A 31 -5.19 -5.81 7.36
CA VAL A 31 -5.68 -5.06 6.22
C VAL A 31 -7.14 -4.73 6.47
N ARG A 32 -7.51 -3.45 6.39
CA ARG A 32 -8.87 -2.99 6.67
C ARG A 32 -9.40 -2.18 5.51
N ALA A 33 -10.64 -2.44 5.10
CA ALA A 33 -11.35 -1.64 4.12
C ALA A 33 -12.60 -1.03 4.75
N PHE A 34 -12.73 0.31 4.68
CA PHE A 34 -13.84 1.04 5.31
C PHE A 34 -14.24 2.26 4.48
N ALA A 35 -15.47 2.75 4.70
CA ALA A 35 -15.92 4.00 4.11
C ALA A 35 -15.36 5.19 4.91
N TYR A 36 -15.06 6.30 4.22
CA TYR A 36 -14.51 7.52 4.81
C TYR A 36 -15.43 8.70 4.49
N PRO A 37 -15.67 9.65 5.43
CA PRO A 37 -15.01 9.81 6.73
C PRO A 37 -15.59 8.96 7.86
N GLU A 38 -16.85 8.54 7.74
CA GLU A 38 -17.56 7.74 8.73
C GLU A 38 -18.28 6.61 7.98
N GLY A 39 -18.13 5.37 8.44
CA GLY A 39 -18.92 4.25 7.94
C GLY A 39 -18.49 2.92 8.56
N PRO A 40 -19.39 1.93 8.57
CA PRO A 40 -19.05 0.61 9.08
C PRO A 40 -17.86 0.05 8.31
N GLY A 41 -16.94 -0.60 9.01
CA GLY A 41 -15.87 -1.37 8.38
C GLY A 41 -16.49 -2.40 7.44
N LEU A 42 -16.07 -2.42 6.18
CA LEU A 42 -16.64 -3.32 5.18
C LEU A 42 -16.02 -4.71 5.25
N SER A 43 -14.72 -4.78 5.57
CA SER A 43 -14.01 -6.05 5.73
C SER A 43 -12.68 -5.80 6.46
N ALA A 44 -12.39 -6.62 7.46
CA ALA A 44 -11.08 -6.70 8.09
C ALA A 44 -10.43 -8.06 7.85
N ALA A 45 -9.17 -8.06 7.44
CA ALA A 45 -8.32 -9.24 7.42
C ALA A 45 -7.19 -9.05 8.43
N GLY A 46 -6.91 -10.06 9.24
CA GLY A 46 -5.90 -9.95 10.29
C GLY A 46 -5.66 -11.27 10.99
N ARG A 47 -4.66 -11.28 11.89
CA ARG A 47 -4.33 -12.46 12.70
C ARG A 47 -5.16 -12.58 13.98
N SER A 48 -5.96 -11.57 14.32
CA SER A 48 -6.78 -11.56 15.53
C SER A 48 -8.08 -12.34 15.35
N SER A 49 -8.62 -12.87 16.45
CA SER A 49 -9.88 -13.63 16.48
C SER A 49 -11.12 -12.84 16.05
N GLY A 50 -11.01 -11.52 15.90
CA GLY A 50 -12.09 -10.64 15.45
C GLY A 50 -12.01 -10.22 13.98
N ALA A 51 -11.05 -10.74 13.20
CA ALA A 51 -10.98 -10.46 11.77
C ALA A 51 -12.00 -11.28 10.98
N ASP A 52 -12.66 -10.65 10.00
CA ASP A 52 -13.62 -11.33 9.12
C ASP A 52 -12.94 -12.33 8.17
N LEU A 53 -11.69 -12.01 7.79
CA LEU A 53 -10.88 -12.75 6.83
C LEU A 53 -9.54 -13.17 7.42
N ASP A 54 -9.07 -14.34 6.99
CA ASP A 54 -7.72 -14.82 7.27
C ASP A 54 -6.71 -13.97 6.49
N LEU A 55 -5.69 -13.47 7.20
CA LEU A 55 -4.64 -12.67 6.60
C LEU A 55 -3.85 -13.43 5.53
N ASP A 56 -3.64 -14.74 5.67
CA ASP A 56 -2.85 -15.52 4.70
C ASP A 56 -3.53 -15.57 3.33
N ARG A 57 -4.87 -15.57 3.29
CA ARG A 57 -5.63 -15.47 2.03
C ARG A 57 -5.42 -14.11 1.36
N VAL A 58 -5.46 -13.03 2.15
CA VAL A 58 -5.31 -11.67 1.64
C VAL A 58 -3.88 -11.40 1.21
N ARG A 59 -2.90 -12.02 1.87
CA ARG A 59 -1.47 -11.88 1.57
C ARG A 59 -1.12 -12.30 0.14
N ALA A 60 -1.82 -13.30 -0.42
CA ALA A 60 -1.64 -13.71 -1.81
C ALA A 60 -1.99 -12.64 -2.85
N TRP A 61 -2.74 -11.60 -2.46
CA TRP A 61 -3.11 -10.47 -3.32
C TRP A 61 -2.40 -9.17 -2.94
N MET A 62 -1.59 -9.19 -1.87
CA MET A 62 -0.86 -8.04 -1.41
C MET A 62 0.23 -7.68 -2.42
N PRO A 63 0.31 -6.43 -2.90
CA PRO A 63 1.44 -6.03 -3.72
C PRO A 63 2.72 -6.01 -2.90
N ASP A 64 3.79 -6.56 -3.48
CA ASP A 64 5.15 -6.48 -2.95
C ASP A 64 6.09 -5.99 -4.06
N PRO A 65 6.69 -4.78 -3.95
CA PRO A 65 6.54 -3.83 -2.84
C PRO A 65 5.18 -3.13 -2.84
N LEU A 66 4.80 -2.56 -1.69
CA LEU A 66 3.63 -1.69 -1.59
C LEU A 66 3.78 -0.45 -2.49
N PRO A 67 2.78 -0.10 -3.31
CA PRO A 67 2.85 1.04 -4.21
C PRO A 67 2.80 2.36 -3.43
N LYS A 68 3.37 3.42 -3.99
CA LYS A 68 3.26 4.76 -3.40
C LYS A 68 1.81 5.25 -3.38
N ASN A 69 1.32 5.72 -2.24
CA ASN A 69 -0.01 6.34 -2.14
C ASN A 69 -0.02 7.72 -2.85
N PRO A 70 -0.91 7.97 -3.83
CA PRO A 70 -1.03 9.28 -4.46
C PRO A 70 -1.56 10.33 -3.48
N ARG A 71 -0.93 11.51 -3.50
CA ARG A 71 -1.46 12.68 -2.78
C ARG A 71 -2.80 13.09 -3.38
N GLN A 72 -3.77 13.31 -2.53
CA GLN A 72 -5.14 13.65 -2.93
C GLN A 72 -5.80 14.53 -1.88
N ARG A 73 -6.79 15.33 -2.30
CA ARG A 73 -7.63 16.16 -1.42
C ARG A 73 -9.07 15.73 -1.64
N CYS A 74 -9.51 14.76 -0.87
CA CYS A 74 -10.85 14.21 -0.93
C CYS A 74 -11.38 14.00 0.48
N ASN A 75 -12.67 14.28 0.66
CA ASN A 75 -13.31 14.22 1.96
C ASN A 75 -14.27 13.03 2.08
N PHE A 76 -14.43 12.23 1.03
CA PHE A 76 -15.32 11.08 1.00
C PHE A 76 -14.77 9.96 0.11
N GLY A 77 -15.18 8.72 0.39
CA GLY A 77 -14.87 7.55 -0.44
C GLY A 77 -14.64 6.30 0.39
N ALA A 78 -13.63 5.52 0.01
CA ALA A 78 -13.25 4.32 0.75
C ALA A 78 -11.75 4.30 1.01
N MET A 79 -11.36 3.89 2.20
CA MET A 79 -9.98 3.75 2.63
C MET A 79 -9.60 2.28 2.67
N VAL A 80 -8.33 2.01 2.37
CA VAL A 80 -7.67 0.74 2.65
C VAL A 80 -6.48 1.04 3.55
N GLU A 81 -6.53 0.57 4.79
CA GLU A 81 -5.44 0.66 5.76
C GLU A 81 -4.69 -0.67 5.79
N ILE A 82 -3.36 -0.60 5.74
CA ILE A 82 -2.46 -1.74 5.89
C ILE A 82 -1.62 -1.49 7.13
N GLU A 83 -1.71 -2.39 8.11
CA GLU A 83 -0.98 -2.31 9.37
C GLU A 83 0.16 -3.32 9.38
N PHE A 84 1.31 -2.92 9.94
CA PHE A 84 2.52 -3.71 10.03
C PHE A 84 2.80 -4.15 11.47
N ASP A 85 3.66 -5.15 11.60
CA ASP A 85 4.09 -5.73 12.88
C ASP A 85 4.86 -4.75 13.78
N ASP A 86 5.46 -3.71 13.21
CA ASP A 86 6.09 -2.61 13.94
C ASP A 86 5.10 -1.56 14.46
N GLY A 87 3.80 -1.76 14.25
CA GLY A 87 2.73 -0.82 14.63
C GLY A 87 2.57 0.35 13.66
N GLY A 88 3.35 0.41 12.58
CA GLY A 88 3.14 1.36 11.50
C GLY A 88 1.92 1.02 10.66
N SER A 89 1.36 2.02 9.97
CA SER A 89 0.32 1.79 8.97
C SER A 89 0.50 2.65 7.72
N VAL A 90 -0.05 2.18 6.60
CA VAL A 90 -0.17 2.94 5.36
C VAL A 90 -1.62 2.92 4.91
N ASP A 91 -2.14 4.12 4.67
CA ASP A 91 -3.48 4.33 4.16
C ASP A 91 -3.49 4.56 2.66
N TYR A 92 -4.52 4.06 1.98
CA TYR A 92 -4.80 4.31 0.57
C TYR A 92 -6.24 4.76 0.34
N GLY A 93 -6.40 5.94 -0.26
CA GLY A 93 -7.71 6.53 -0.55
C GLY A 93 -7.81 7.98 -0.05
N PRO A 94 -9.02 8.54 0.07
CA PRO A 94 -10.32 7.87 -0.14
C PRO A 94 -10.81 7.85 -1.59
N CYS A 95 -10.22 8.64 -2.50
CA CYS A 95 -10.69 8.79 -3.90
C CYS A 95 -9.92 7.92 -4.90
N ARG A 96 -8.59 8.03 -4.89
CA ARG A 96 -7.70 7.37 -5.85
C ARG A 96 -6.80 6.38 -5.12
N ARG A 97 -6.67 5.20 -5.71
CA ARG A 97 -5.81 4.13 -5.22
C ARG A 97 -5.00 3.57 -6.39
N PRO A 98 -3.77 3.11 -6.16
CA PRO A 98 -3.06 2.30 -7.15
C PRO A 98 -3.89 1.08 -7.55
N ALA A 99 -3.81 0.66 -8.81
CA ALA A 99 -4.62 -0.45 -9.33
C ALA A 99 -4.42 -1.77 -8.56
N SER A 100 -3.24 -2.01 -8.00
CA SER A 100 -2.99 -3.16 -7.11
C SER A 100 -3.80 -3.09 -5.81
N ILE A 101 -3.88 -1.92 -5.18
CA ILE A 101 -4.66 -1.73 -3.95
C ILE A 101 -6.16 -1.81 -4.23
N GLU A 102 -6.65 -1.30 -5.36
CA GLU A 102 -8.05 -1.48 -5.73
C GLU A 102 -8.39 -2.95 -5.95
N ARG A 103 -7.53 -3.71 -6.62
CA ARG A 103 -7.72 -5.16 -6.80
C ARG A 103 -7.76 -5.90 -5.46
N LEU A 104 -6.85 -5.56 -4.53
CA LEU A 104 -6.85 -6.09 -3.17
C LEU A 104 -8.18 -5.83 -2.47
N ARG A 105 -8.67 -4.58 -2.48
CA ARG A 105 -9.96 -4.19 -1.89
C ARG A 105 -11.13 -4.99 -2.46
N LEU A 106 -11.21 -5.10 -3.79
CA LEU A 106 -12.28 -5.82 -4.47
C LEU A 106 -12.27 -7.31 -4.13
N LYS A 107 -11.08 -7.93 -4.01
CA LYS A 107 -10.95 -9.33 -3.57
C LYS A 107 -11.40 -9.53 -2.13
N MET A 108 -11.02 -8.65 -1.22
CA MET A 108 -11.48 -8.70 0.18
C MET A 108 -13.00 -8.61 0.28
N ILE A 109 -13.62 -7.63 -0.40
CA ILE A 109 -15.07 -7.47 -0.42
C ILE A 109 -15.75 -8.72 -1.00
N LYS A 110 -15.18 -9.30 -2.05
CA LYS A 110 -15.71 -10.53 -2.65
C LYS A 110 -15.68 -11.70 -1.65
N GLU A 111 -14.53 -11.98 -1.04
CA GLU A 111 -14.40 -13.07 -0.05
C GLU A 111 -15.32 -12.86 1.16
N PHE A 112 -15.43 -11.62 1.64
CA PHE A 112 -16.30 -11.29 2.75
C PHE A 112 -17.77 -11.61 2.43
N ARG A 113 -18.23 -11.21 1.24
CA ARG A 113 -19.59 -11.53 0.77
C ARG A 113 -19.83 -13.02 0.59
N GLU A 114 -18.84 -13.77 0.12
CA GLU A 114 -18.95 -15.22 -0.05
C GLU A 114 -18.99 -15.98 1.29
N ARG A 115 -18.45 -15.38 2.37
CA ARG A 115 -18.50 -15.94 3.73
C ARG A 115 -19.76 -15.59 4.50
N GLN A 116 -20.40 -14.47 4.19
CA GLN A 116 -21.66 -14.12 4.84
C GLN A 116 -22.77 -15.05 4.35
N PRO A 117 -23.41 -15.83 5.23
CA PRO A 117 -24.56 -16.63 4.82
C PRO A 117 -25.65 -15.66 4.34
N VAL A 118 -26.11 -15.87 3.10
CA VAL A 118 -27.22 -15.14 2.49
C VAL A 118 -28.49 -15.52 3.27
N GLY A 119 -28.73 -14.92 4.43
CA GLY A 119 -29.85 -15.33 5.29
C GLY A 119 -30.02 -14.71 6.68
N SER A 120 -29.07 -13.93 7.23
CA SER A 120 -29.27 -13.29 8.54
C SER A 120 -29.91 -11.89 8.44
N HIS A 121 -31.08 -11.81 7.79
CA HIS A 121 -32.02 -10.71 7.99
C HIS A 121 -33.28 -11.31 8.62
N GLY A 122 -33.22 -11.46 9.94
CA GLY A 122 -34.39 -11.66 10.79
C GLY A 122 -34.99 -10.33 11.21
#